data_AF-A0A4V3VLH6-F1
#
_entry.id   AF-A0A4V3VLH6-F1
#
_cell.length_a   1.000
_cell.length_b   1.000
_cell.length_c   1.000
_cell.angle_alpha   90.00
_cell.angle_beta   90.00
_cell.angle_gamma   90.00
#
_symmetry.space_group_name_H-M   'P 1'
#
loop_
_entity.id
_entity.type
_entity.pdbx_description
1 polymer ?
#
loop_
_entity_poly.entity_id
_entity_poly.type
_entity_poly.pdbx_seq_one_letter_code
_entity_poly.pdbx_strand_id
1 'polypeptide(L)' 'MKPAYFCSRCTEEIPRDAEACPHCGYDPQSIAWRVGVGLLIFGGALAVVSPPIGIFGVFVGIVAVGGSYLVSPAE' A
#
# COMPACT_ATOMS: atom_id res chain seq x y z
N MET A 1 23.19 5.20 -14.97
CA MET A 1 21.85 5.71 -15.33
C MET A 1 20.85 4.83 -14.58
N LYS A 2 20.17 5.36 -13.55
CA LYS A 2 19.16 4.60 -12.79
C LYS A 2 17.86 4.58 -13.62
N PRO A 3 17.07 3.49 -13.65
CA PRO A 3 15.84 3.46 -14.46
C PRO A 3 14.76 4.29 -13.76
N ALA A 4 14.28 5.36 -14.39
CA ALA A 4 13.04 6.04 -14.01
C ALA A 4 11.82 5.18 -14.39
N TYR A 5 10.70 5.35 -13.68
CA TYR A 5 9.44 4.68 -14.01
C TYR A 5 8.38 5.69 -14.45
N PHE A 6 7.47 5.27 -15.33
CA PHE A 6 6.41 6.15 -15.80
C PHE A 6 5.19 6.08 -14.87
N CYS A 7 4.58 7.24 -14.59
CA CYS A 7 3.33 7.30 -13.87
C CYS A 7 2.19 6.62 -14.65
N SER A 8 1.42 5.71 -14.04
CA SER A 8 0.27 5.09 -14.74
C SER A 8 -0.91 6.06 -14.99
N ARG A 9 -0.87 7.27 -14.41
CA ARG A 9 -1.96 8.26 -14.49
C ARG A 9 -1.65 9.37 -15.47
N CYS A 10 -0.46 9.96 -15.39
CA CYS A 10 -0.05 11.07 -16.24
C CYS A 10 1.02 10.69 -17.28
N THR A 11 1.52 9.45 -17.29
CA THR A 11 2.58 8.98 -18.21
C THR A 11 3.90 9.77 -18.10
N GLU A 12 4.05 10.57 -17.05
CA GLU A 12 5.27 11.35 -16.82
C GLU A 12 6.36 10.51 -16.15
N GLU A 13 7.61 10.86 -16.40
CA GLU A 13 8.78 10.21 -15.80
C GLU A 13 8.85 10.55 -14.30
N ILE A 14 8.86 9.52 -13.45
CA ILE A 14 8.95 9.65 -12.00
C ILE A 14 10.36 9.20 -11.55
N PRO A 15 11.06 10.04 -10.76
CA PRO A 15 12.33 9.66 -10.18
C PRO A 15 12.11 8.65 -9.04
N ARG A 16 13.04 7.72 -8.82
CA ARG A 16 12.82 6.56 -7.92
C ARG A 16 12.62 6.89 -6.44
N ASP A 17 13.00 8.09 -6.05
CA ASP A 17 12.90 8.67 -4.72
C ASP A 17 11.56 9.40 -4.48
N ALA A 18 10.76 9.61 -5.53
CA ALA A 18 9.47 10.29 -5.39
C ALA A 18 8.40 9.32 -4.86
N GLU A 19 8.02 9.52 -3.59
CA GLU A 19 6.93 8.80 -2.91
C GLU A 19 5.60 8.96 -3.67
N ALA A 20 5.32 10.20 -4.09
CA ALA A 20 4.18 10.57 -4.90
C ALA A 20 4.62 11.12 -6.25
N CYS A 21 3.83 10.89 -7.30
CA CYS A 21 4.10 11.51 -8.59
C CYS A 21 4.05 13.06 -8.46
N PRO A 22 5.12 13.81 -8.76
CA PRO A 22 5.15 15.26 -8.57
C PRO A 22 4.25 16.02 -9.55
N HIS A 23 3.85 15.39 -10.65
CA HIS A 23 3.02 16.01 -11.69
C HIS A 23 1.52 15.88 -11.42
N CYS A 24 1.07 14.73 -10.89
CA CYS A 24 -0.36 14.46 -10.69
C CYS A 24 -0.75 14.16 -9.23
N GLY A 25 0.22 14.03 -8.32
CA GLY A 25 -0.01 13.69 -6.91
C GLY A 25 -0.49 12.26 -6.68
N TYR A 26 -0.44 11.38 -7.68
CA TYR A 26 -0.80 9.98 -7.50
C TYR A 26 0.25 9.25 -6.68
N ASP A 27 -0.17 8.76 -5.52
CA ASP A 27 0.65 8.05 -4.55
C ASP A 27 0.07 6.63 -4.36
N PRO A 28 0.58 5.62 -5.08
CA PRO A 28 0.09 4.25 -4.95
C PRO A 28 0.42 3.63 -3.58
N GLN A 29 1.44 4.15 -2.90
CA GLN A 29 1.89 3.67 -1.59
C GLN A 29 0.84 3.94 -0.50
N SER A 30 0.26 5.14 -0.49
CA SER A 30 -0.73 5.62 0.47
C SER A 30 -2.02 4.82 0.36
N ILE A 31 -2.40 4.35 -0.82
CA ILE A 31 -3.59 3.51 -1.01
C ILE A 31 -3.33 2.13 -0.40
N ALA A 32 -2.19 1.49 -0.71
CA ALA A 32 -1.87 0.15 -0.20
C ALA A 32 -1.75 0.13 1.33
N TRP A 33 -1.05 1.10 1.92
CA TRP A 33 -0.91 1.22 3.38
C TRP A 33 -2.26 1.50 4.05
N ARG A 34 -3.08 2.41 3.51
CA ARG A 34 -4.41 2.71 4.06
C ARG A 34 -5.36 1.52 4.01
N VAL A 35 -5.35 0.75 2.92
CA VAL A 35 -6.15 -0.47 2.80
C VAL A 35 -5.66 -1.54 3.77
N GLY A 36 -4.35 -1.71 3.90
CA GLY A 36 -3.75 -2.64 4.86
C GLY A 36 -4.12 -2.32 6.31
N VAL A 37 -3.97 -1.06 6.73
CA VAL A 37 -4.36 -0.59 8.07
C VAL A 37 -5.87 -0.74 8.29
N GLY A 38 -6.69 -0.40 7.29
CA GLY A 38 -8.14 -0.59 7.35
C GLY A 38 -8.55 -2.04 7.57
N LEU A 39 -7.92 -2.99 6.88
CA LEU A 39 -8.14 -4.42 7.06
C LEU A 39 -7.68 -4.93 8.43
N LEU A 40 -6.60 -4.40 8.98
CA LEU A 40 -6.15 -4.76 10.34
C LEU A 40 -7.18 -4.33 11.39
N ILE A 41 -7.65 -3.08 11.32
CA ILE A 41 -8.61 -2.54 12.30
C ILE A 41 -9.96 -3.26 12.17
N PHE A 42 -10.50 -3.34 10.96
CA PHE A 42 -11.82 -3.92 10.73
C PHE A 42 -11.80 -5.45 10.85
N GLY A 43 -10.74 -6.10 10.36
CA GLY A 43 -10.53 -7.54 10.52
C GLY A 43 -10.37 -7.94 11.98
N GLY A 44 -9.64 -7.13 12.77
CA GLY A 44 -9.49 -7.36 14.21
C GLY A 44 -10.83 -7.28 14.95
N ALA A 45 -11.64 -6.27 14.63
CA ALA A 45 -12.99 -6.17 15.18
C ALA A 45 -13.90 -7.34 14.75
N LEU A 46 -13.86 -7.73 13.47
CA LEU A 46 -14.64 -8.85 12.95
C LEU A 46 -14.20 -10.20 13.52
N ALA A 47 -12.94 -10.36 13.93
CA ALA A 47 -12.45 -11.63 14.50
C ALA A 47 -13.17 -11.99 15.80
N VAL A 48 -13.70 -10.99 16.52
CA VAL A 48 -14.49 -11.18 17.73
C VAL A 48 -15.89 -11.74 17.42
N VAL A 49 -16.51 -11.31 16.32
CA VAL A 49 -17.89 -11.67 15.95
C VAL A 49 -17.94 -12.91 15.06
N SER A 50 -17.04 -13.00 14.09
CA SER A 50 -16.94 -14.06 13.10
C SER A 50 -15.47 -14.45 12.89
N PRO A 51 -14.93 -15.34 13.75
CA PRO A 51 -13.51 -15.69 13.78
C PRO A 51 -12.89 -16.03 12.41
N PRO A 52 -13.49 -16.88 11.55
CA PRO A 52 -12.83 -17.25 10.30
C PRO A 52 -12.70 -16.08 9.32
N ILE A 53 -13.66 -15.13 9.33
CA ILE A 53 -13.66 -13.98 8.42
C ILE A 53 -12.71 -12.90 8.93
N GLY A 54 -12.76 -12.61 10.24
CA GLY A 54 -11.90 -11.61 10.85
C GLY A 54 -10.42 -11.99 10.81
N ILE A 55 -10.08 -13.24 11.13
CA ILE A 55 -8.68 -13.73 11.06
C ILE A 55 -8.14 -13.60 9.64
N PHE A 56 -8.95 -13.94 8.62
CA PHE A 56 -8.56 -13.76 7.23
C PHE A 56 -8.31 -12.29 6.89
N GLY A 57 -9.20 -11.39 7.32
CA GLY A 57 -9.03 -9.95 7.13
C GLY A 57 -7.75 -9.41 7.79
N VAL A 58 -7.45 -9.83 9.02
CA VAL A 58 -6.20 -9.48 9.71
C VAL A 58 -4.98 -9.99 8.94
N PHE A 59 -5.00 -11.26 8.50
CA PHE A 59 -3.88 -11.84 7.76
C PHE A 59 -3.60 -11.08 6.46
N VAL A 60 -4.65 -10.76 5.69
CA VAL A 60 -4.52 -9.95 4.47
C VAL A 60 -4.01 -8.54 4.80
N GLY A 61 -4.50 -7.93 5.89
CA GLY A 61 -4.02 -6.64 6.37
C GLY A 61 -2.51 -6.64 6.69
N ILE A 62 -2.02 -7.66 7.39
CA ILE A 62 -0.58 -7.81 7.71
C ILE A 62 0.24 -7.93 6.43
N VAL A 63 -0.19 -8.77 5.49
CA VAL A 63 0.53 -8.97 4.21
C VAL A 63 0.53 -7.70 3.37
N ALA A 64 -0.59 -6.96 3.33
CA ALA A 64 -0.69 -5.70 2.59
C ALA A 64 0.23 -4.62 3.19
N VAL A 65 0.25 -4.49 4.52
CA VAL A 65 1.13 -3.56 5.22
C VAL A 65 2.61 -3.96 5.03
N GLY A 66 2.96 -5.22 5.25
CA GLY A 66 4.30 -5.74 5.05
C GLY A 66 4.80 -5.58 3.60
N GLY A 67 3.94 -5.91 2.63
CA GLY A 67 4.23 -5.75 1.21
C GLY A 67 4.40 -4.28 0.80
N SER A 68 3.67 -3.35 1.42
CA SER A 68 3.85 -1.92 1.17
C SER A 68 5.24 -1.43 1.55
N TYR A 69 5.84 -1.96 2.63
CA TYR A 69 7.22 -1.65 3.03
C TYR A 69 8.28 -2.26 2.11
N LEU A 70 8.00 -3.37 1.42
CA LEU A 70 8.92 -3.93 0.41
C LEU A 70 8.94 -3.12 -0.88
N VAL A 71 7.83 -2.42 -1.16
CA VAL A 71 7.71 -1.48 -2.28
C VAL A 71 8.31 -0.12 -1.94
N SER A 72 8.49 0.20 -0.64
CA SER A 72 9.21 1.40 -0.23
C SER A 72 10.63 1.37 -0.82
N PRO A 73 11.01 2.35 -1.65
CA PRO A 73 12.40 2.50 -2.04
C PRO A 73 13.19 2.74 -0.74
N ALA A 74 14.13 1.85 -0.45
CA ALA A 74 15.08 2.06 0.64
C ALA A 74 15.76 3.42 0.41
N GLU A 75 15.59 4.31 1.39
CA GLU A 75 16.26 5.61 1.55
C GLU A 75 17.74 5.60 1.16
#